data_AF-Q6XYR9-F1
#
_entry.id   AF-Q6XYR9-F1
#
_cell.length_a   1.000
_cell.length_b   1.000
_cell.length_c   1.000
_cell.angle_alpha   90.00
_cell.angle_beta   90.00
_cell.angle_gamma   90.00
#
_symmetry.space_group_name_H-M   'P 1'
#
loop_
_entity.id
_entity.type
_entity.pdbx_description
1 polymer ?
#
loop_
_entity_poly.entity_id
_entity_poly.type
_entity_poly.pdbx_seq_one_letter_code
_entity_poly.pdbx_strand_id
1 'polypeptide(L)'
;YGNGGYTKIELYGNGREVWWSVKPNTSQSYTYSGLITVTFSDNSTRIYPVSKSGSGGQSVSGSFGLPKKAKAAGISGVAYGPGGIQISIPTID
;
A
#
# COMPACT_ATOMS: atom_id res chain seq x y z
N TYR A 1 21.19 -8.67 3.69
CA TYR A 1 19.89 -8.50 3.04
C TYR A 1 18.80 -8.83 4.04
N GLY A 2 18.19 -7.82 4.66
CA GLY A 2 17.12 -8.02 5.64
C GLY A 2 15.80 -8.27 4.92
N ASN A 3 15.12 -9.35 5.27
CA ASN A 3 13.81 -9.71 4.76
C ASN A 3 12.77 -8.75 5.37
N GLY A 4 12.74 -7.49 4.94
CA GLY A 4 11.92 -6.42 5.55
C GLY A 4 10.45 -6.45 5.16
N GLY A 5 10.01 -7.50 4.46
CA GLY A 5 8.74 -7.52 3.76
C GLY A 5 8.81 -6.88 2.38
N TYR A 6 7.66 -6.82 1.71
CA TYR A 6 7.51 -6.40 0.32
C TYR A 6 6.30 -5.48 0.19
N THR A 7 6.43 -4.46 -0.66
CA THR A 7 5.37 -3.53 -1.00
C THR A 7 5.35 -3.29 -2.50
N LYS A 8 4.17 -3.24 -3.08
CA LYS A 8 3.98 -2.90 -4.49
C LYS A 8 2.78 -1.98 -4.65
N ILE A 9 2.89 -1.06 -5.60
CA ILE A 9 1.78 -0.25 -6.09
C ILE A 9 1.90 -0.14 -7.61
N GLU A 10 0.78 -0.30 -8.30
CA GLU A 10 0.71 -0.27 -9.76
C GLU A 10 -0.50 0.54 -10.22
N LEU A 11 -0.33 1.22 -11.35
CA LEU A 11 -1.40 1.92 -12.06
C LEU A 11 -1.86 1.07 -13.24
N TYR A 12 -3.16 0.76 -13.30
CA TYR A 12 -3.78 0.01 -14.39
C TYR A 12 -4.78 0.87 -15.16
N GLY A 13 -5.36 0.31 -16.23
CA GLY A 13 -6.44 0.94 -16.99
C GLY A 13 -6.05 2.31 -17.56
N ASN A 14 -4.80 2.45 -18.03
CA ASN A 14 -4.23 3.72 -18.48
C ASN A 14 -4.24 4.82 -17.38
N GLY A 15 -3.93 4.42 -16.13
CA GLY A 15 -3.89 5.29 -14.96
C GLY A 15 -5.26 5.58 -14.35
N ARG A 16 -6.29 4.78 -14.63
CA ARG A 16 -7.63 4.95 -14.04
C ARG A 16 -7.94 3.99 -12.90
N GLU A 17 -6.98 3.15 -12.53
CA GLU A 17 -7.10 2.23 -11.41
C GLU A 17 -5.77 2.14 -10.69
N VAL A 18 -5.83 2.02 -9.36
CA VAL A 18 -4.68 1.71 -8.52
C VAL A 18 -4.85 0.31 -7.97
N TRP A 19 -3.80 -0.48 -7.99
CA TRP A 19 -3.68 -1.71 -7.22
C TRP A 19 -2.47 -1.62 -6.29
N TRP A 20 -2.62 -2.19 -5.10
CA TRP A 20 -1.58 -2.18 -4.09
C TRP A 20 -1.48 -3.53 -3.38
N SER A 21 -0.28 -3.83 -2.87
CA SER A 21 0.01 -5.05 -2.12
C SER A 21 1.09 -4.81 -1.07
N VAL A 22 0.87 -5.36 0.12
CA VAL A 22 1.81 -5.30 1.26
C VAL A 22 1.95 -6.71 1.82
N LYS A 23 3.20 -7.14 2.01
CA LYS A 23 3.57 -8.41 2.63
C LYS A 23 4.65 -8.16 3.66
N PRO A 24 4.33 -8.04 4.95
CA PRO A 24 5.33 -7.99 6.00
C PRO A 24 6.09 -9.31 6.09
N ASN A 25 7.32 -9.29 6.58
CA ASN A 25 8.06 -10.53 6.84
C ASN A 25 7.74 -11.06 8.24
N THR A 26 6.56 -11.65 8.36
CA THR A 26 6.08 -12.25 9.61
C THR A 26 5.40 -13.58 9.31
N SER A 27 5.53 -14.56 10.21
CA SER A 27 4.75 -15.79 10.18
C SER A 27 3.42 -15.67 10.94
N GLN A 28 3.16 -14.52 11.55
CA GLN A 28 1.97 -14.27 12.37
C GLN A 28 0.94 -13.43 11.62
N SER A 29 -0.31 -13.43 12.11
CA SER A 29 -1.31 -12.50 11.59
C SER A 29 -0.88 -11.05 11.81
N TYR A 30 -1.33 -10.18 10.92
CA TYR A 30 -1.02 -8.76 10.99
C TYR A 30 -2.20 -7.93 10.47
N THR A 31 -2.19 -6.64 10.80
CA THR A 31 -3.07 -5.64 10.21
C THR A 31 -2.22 -4.54 9.62
N TYR A 32 -2.35 -4.34 8.32
CA TYR A 32 -1.79 -3.19 7.62
C TYR A 32 -2.75 -2.00 7.73
N SER A 33 -2.22 -0.83 8.08
CA SER A 33 -2.92 0.45 8.06
C SER A 33 -2.02 1.47 7.37
N GLY A 34 -2.54 2.13 6.34
CA GLY A 34 -1.74 3.03 5.53
C GLY A 34 -2.54 3.94 4.63
N LEU A 35 -1.81 4.66 3.80
CA LEU A 35 -2.31 5.66 2.88
C LEU A 35 -1.79 5.35 1.47
N ILE A 36 -2.70 5.45 0.49
CA ILE A 36 -2.36 5.47 -0.92
C ILE A 36 -2.49 6.91 -1.40
N THR A 37 -1.36 7.50 -1.79
CA THR A 37 -1.32 8.86 -2.35
C THR A 37 -1.36 8.77 -3.86
N VAL A 38 -2.27 9.48 -4.50
CA VAL A 38 -2.43 9.49 -5.96
C VAL A 38 -2.29 10.91 -6.45
N THR A 39 -1.34 11.14 -7.35
CA THR A 39 -1.21 12.40 -8.07
C THR A 39 -1.80 12.25 -9.47
N PHE A 40 -2.80 13.08 -9.77
CA PHE A 40 -3.49 13.10 -11.05
C PHE A 40 -2.72 13.87 -12.12
N SER A 41 -3.12 13.69 -13.37
CA SER A 41 -2.55 14.39 -14.52
C SER A 41 -2.68 15.92 -14.44
N ASP A 42 -3.67 16.42 -13.68
CA ASP A 42 -3.86 17.85 -13.39
C ASP A 42 -3.02 18.35 -12.19
N ASN A 43 -2.09 17.53 -11.70
CA ASN A 43 -1.26 17.77 -10.51
C ASN A 43 -2.01 17.83 -9.18
N SER A 44 -3.33 17.64 -9.16
CA SER A 44 -4.04 17.46 -7.89
C SER A 44 -3.65 16.13 -7.24
N THR A 45 -3.58 16.11 -5.91
CA THR A 45 -3.28 14.91 -5.14
C THR A 45 -4.47 14.52 -4.29
N ARG A 46 -4.77 13.23 -4.21
CA ARG A 46 -5.74 12.66 -3.27
C ARG A 46 -5.11 11.54 -2.47
N ILE A 47 -5.56 11.42 -1.23
CA ILE A 47 -5.10 10.39 -0.29
C ILE A 47 -6.27 9.44 -0.03
N TYR A 48 -6.00 8.14 -0.13
CA TYR A 48 -6.96 7.07 0.11
C TYR A 48 -6.48 6.24 1.30
N PRO A 49 -7.17 6.28 2.45
CA PRO A 49 -6.84 5.41 3.57
C PRO A 49 -7.18 3.96 3.22
N VAL A 50 -6.28 3.05 3.57
CA VAL A 50 -6.45 1.62 3.37
C VAL A 50 -6.11 0.87 4.65
N SER A 51 -6.89 -0.16 4.95
CA SER A 51 -6.62 -1.05 6.07
C SER A 51 -7.05 -2.46 5.71
N LYS A 52 -6.21 -3.45 6.01
CA LYS A 52 -6.53 -4.86 5.75
C LYS A 52 -5.72 -5.77 6.68
N SER A 53 -6.40 -6.75 7.25
CA SER A 53 -5.76 -7.82 8.03
C SER A 53 -5.35 -8.97 7.13
N GLY A 54 -4.20 -9.57 7.41
CA GLY A 54 -3.61 -10.67 6.66
C GLY A 54 -3.04 -11.75 7.56
N SER A 55 -2.85 -12.93 6.97
CA SER A 55 -2.16 -14.05 7.62
C SER A 55 -0.66 -13.94 7.40
N GLY A 56 0.11 -14.54 8.32
CA GLY A 56 1.57 -14.59 8.22
C GLY A 56 2.06 -15.18 6.90
N GLY A 57 3.09 -14.57 6.34
CA GLY A 57 3.72 -14.97 5.08
C GLY A 57 2.90 -14.63 3.83
N GLN A 58 1.68 -14.09 3.98
CA GLN A 58 0.79 -13.73 2.89
C GLN A 58 0.74 -12.21 2.68
N SER A 59 0.43 -11.81 1.45
CA SER A 59 0.17 -10.42 1.12
C SER A 59 -1.28 -10.05 1.40
N VAL A 60 -1.51 -8.82 1.86
CA VAL A 60 -2.80 -8.15 1.70
C VAL A 60 -2.73 -7.24 0.48
N SER A 61 -3.80 -7.20 -0.30
CA SER A 61 -3.90 -6.37 -1.50
C SER A 61 -5.30 -5.79 -1.67
N GLY A 62 -5.39 -4.76 -2.51
CA GLY A 62 -6.66 -4.17 -2.92
C GLY A 62 -6.50 -3.35 -4.20
N SER A 63 -7.61 -3.03 -4.84
CA SER A 63 -7.66 -2.06 -5.93
C SER A 63 -8.86 -1.14 -5.81
N PHE A 64 -8.77 0.01 -6.46
CA PHE A 64 -9.88 0.96 -6.58
C PHE A 64 -9.75 1.80 -7.85
N GLY A 65 -10.91 2.13 -8.42
CA GLY A 65 -11.02 3.03 -9.56
C GLY A 65 -10.73 4.49 -9.18
N LEU A 66 -10.23 5.24 -10.14
CA LEU A 66 -9.91 6.65 -10.00
C LEU A 66 -10.87 7.53 -10.81
N PRO A 67 -11.25 8.70 -10.28
CA PRO A 67 -12.13 9.62 -11.00
C PRO A 67 -11.44 10.31 -12.19
N LYS A 68 -10.11 10.30 -12.21
CA LYS A 68 -9.25 10.93 -13.23
C LYS A 68 -8.01 10.07 -13.45
N LYS A 69 -7.30 10.33 -14.55
CA LYS A 69 -6.03 9.66 -14.85
C LYS A 69 -4.95 10.07 -13.84
N ALA A 70 -4.37 9.09 -13.16
CA ALA A 70 -3.17 9.22 -12.36
C ALA A 70 -1.92 9.28 -13.23
N LYS A 71 -0.95 10.11 -12.82
CA LYS A 71 0.42 10.09 -13.34
C LYS A 71 1.39 9.40 -12.38
N ALA A 72 1.07 9.37 -11.10
CA ALA A 72 1.87 8.72 -10.07
C ALA A 72 0.98 8.22 -8.92
N ALA A 73 1.43 7.17 -8.24
CA ALA A 73 0.85 6.69 -7.01
C ALA A 73 1.95 6.24 -6.03
N GLY A 74 1.75 6.49 -4.75
CA GLY A 74 2.62 6.09 -3.65
C GLY A 74 1.85 5.31 -2.59
N ILE A 75 2.56 4.46 -1.86
CA ILE A 75 2.05 3.69 -0.73
C ILE A 75 2.89 4.01 0.50
N SER A 76 2.23 4.26 1.63
CA SER A 76 2.87 4.47 2.93
C SER A 76 2.02 3.85 4.02
N GLY A 77 2.63 3.54 5.16
CA GLY A 77 1.91 2.96 6.28
C GLY A 77 2.73 1.93 7.04
N VAL A 78 2.01 1.14 7.83
CA VAL A 78 2.58 0.27 8.86
C VAL A 78 1.76 -0.99 8.93
N ALA A 79 2.42 -2.14 9.07
CA ALA A 79 1.74 -3.37 9.47
C ALA A 79 2.12 -3.74 10.90
N TYR A 80 1.11 -3.99 11.73
CA TYR A 80 1.26 -4.42 13.10
C TYR A 80 0.79 -5.86 13.25
N GLY A 81 1.57 -6.67 13.95
CA GLY A 81 1.23 -8.04 14.32
C GLY A 81 1.64 -8.29 15.77
N PRO A 82 1.48 -9.52 16.27
CA PRO A 82 2.04 -9.86 17.58
C PRO A 82 3.57 -9.65 17.54
N GLY A 83 4.11 -9.03 18.60
CA GLY A 83 5.50 -8.57 18.62
C GLY A 83 5.75 -7.18 18.02
N GLY A 84 4.72 -6.45 17.57
CA GLY A 84 4.80 -5.04 17.20
C GLY A 84 4.83 -4.78 15.69
N ILE A 85 5.62 -3.80 15.27
CA ILE A 85 5.74 -3.37 13.85
C ILE A 85 6.42 -4.48 13.04
N GLN A 86 5.73 -4.95 12.00
CA GLN A 86 6.20 -6.00 11.09
C GLN A 86 6.80 -5.42 9.80
N ILE A 87 6.32 -4.25 9.37
CA ILE A 87 6.89 -3.43 8.29
C ILE A 87 6.47 -1.97 8.50
N SER A 88 7.35 -1.03 8.16
CA SER A 88 7.05 0.39 8.06
C SER A 88 7.47 0.88 6.68
N ILE A 89 6.56 1.61 6.03
CA ILE A 89 6.70 2.13 4.68
C ILE A 89 6.66 3.65 4.83
N PRO A 90 7.79 4.35 4.70
CA PRO A 90 7.83 5.79 4.89
C PRO A 90 7.02 6.49 3.79
N THR A 91 6.42 7.61 4.14
CA THR A 91 5.92 8.55 3.14
C THR A 91 7.14 9.12 2.41
N ILE A 92 7.09 9.11 1.08
CA ILE A 92 8.10 9.76 0.25
C ILE A 92 7.50 11.13 -0.10
N ASP A 93 8.11 12.19 0.41
CA ASP A 93 7.75 13.58 0.12
C ASP A 93 8.19 14.02 -1.29
#